data_AF-A0A9Q3E1E3-F1
#
_entry.id   AF-A0A9Q3E1E3-F1
#
_cell.length_a   1.000
_cell.length_b   1.000
_cell.length_c   1.000
_cell.angle_alpha   90.00
_cell.angle_beta   90.00
_cell.angle_gamma   90.00
#
_symmetry.space_group_name_H-M   'P 1'
#
loop_
_entity.id
_entity.type
_entity.pdbx_description
1 polymer ?
#
loop_
_entity_poly.entity_id
_entity_poly.type
_entity_poly.pdbx_seq_one_letter_code
_entity_poly.pdbx_strand_id
1 'polypeptide(L)'
;MRKLLVSFKYSKKLAPLLPSSHFNPSLPTIVETDASYYALGAVLSQVNDSGDHPIAFDSCKLLPAELNYEIHDKELLGIFWALKHWRASLLSLSNPFEVLKTTLLFSISCLAEFLLVVRPIGPNSFLIFISLSLTAQAG
;
A
#
# COMPACT_ATOMS: atom_id res chain seq x y z
N MET A 1 -13.26 -9.52 -3.87
CA MET A 1 -12.84 -9.88 -2.49
C MET A 1 -12.00 -11.16 -2.35
N ARG A 2 -12.02 -12.15 -3.27
CA ARG A 2 -11.18 -13.37 -3.18
C ARG A 2 -9.78 -13.28 -3.83
N LYS A 3 -9.51 -12.28 -4.68
CA LYS A 3 -8.27 -12.26 -5.48
C LYS A 3 -7.03 -11.84 -4.70
N LEU A 4 -7.11 -10.83 -3.82
CA LEU A 4 -5.93 -10.30 -3.12
C LEU A 4 -5.53 -11.08 -1.86
N LEU A 5 -6.48 -11.58 -1.07
CA LEU A 5 -6.18 -12.55 0.00
C LEU A 5 -5.55 -13.84 -0.56
N VAL A 6 -5.90 -14.22 -1.80
CA VAL A 6 -5.24 -15.30 -2.54
C VAL A 6 -3.85 -14.85 -2.99
N SER A 7 -3.67 -13.68 -3.62
CA SER A 7 -2.33 -13.15 -3.97
C SER A 7 -1.42 -12.97 -2.77
N PHE A 8 -1.92 -12.57 -1.61
CA PHE A 8 -1.13 -12.40 -0.40
C PHE A 8 -0.72 -13.75 0.19
N LYS A 9 -1.64 -14.73 0.22
CA LYS A 9 -1.31 -16.12 0.59
C LYS A 9 -0.34 -16.77 -0.41
N TYR A 10 -0.49 -16.50 -1.69
CA TYR A 10 0.34 -17.03 -2.77
C TYR A 10 1.72 -16.36 -2.75
N SER A 11 1.77 -15.06 -2.51
CA SER A 11 2.99 -14.29 -2.35
C SER A 11 3.78 -14.68 -1.10
N LYS A 12 3.13 -14.84 0.07
CA LYS A 12 3.81 -15.39 1.26
C LYS A 12 4.40 -16.79 1.01
N LYS A 13 3.78 -17.60 0.13
CA LYS A 13 4.34 -18.88 -0.30
C LYS A 13 5.50 -18.74 -1.29
N LEU A 14 5.48 -17.70 -2.12
CA LEU A 14 6.56 -17.34 -3.04
C LEU A 14 7.66 -16.51 -2.37
N ALA A 15 7.50 -16.08 -1.10
CA ALA A 15 8.49 -15.31 -0.36
C ALA A 15 9.91 -15.91 -0.34
N PRO A 16 10.11 -17.25 -0.30
CA PRO A 16 11.43 -17.86 -0.45
C PRO A 16 12.00 -17.82 -1.88
N LEU A 17 11.17 -17.51 -2.88
CA LEU A 17 11.51 -17.44 -4.31
C LEU A 17 11.66 -16.00 -4.79
N LEU A 18 11.28 -15.02 -3.96
CA LEU A 18 11.62 -13.63 -4.23
C LEU A 18 13.14 -13.54 -4.15
N PRO A 19 13.81 -12.98 -5.17
CA PRO A 19 15.21 -12.63 -5.01
C PRO A 19 15.28 -11.80 -3.74
N SER A 20 16.22 -12.12 -2.85
CA SER A 20 16.57 -11.32 -1.67
C SER A 20 17.02 -9.94 -2.14
N SER A 21 16.05 -9.16 -2.59
CA SER A 21 16.19 -7.88 -3.23
C SER A 21 16.33 -6.92 -2.08
N HIS A 22 17.58 -6.64 -1.75
CA HIS A 22 17.93 -5.61 -0.80
C HIS A 22 17.20 -4.33 -1.21
N PHE A 23 16.44 -3.75 -0.27
CA PHE A 23 15.74 -2.49 -0.49
C PHE A 23 16.73 -1.43 -0.99
N ASN A 24 16.50 -0.92 -2.20
CA ASN A 24 17.37 0.09 -2.80
C ASN A 24 16.70 1.47 -2.69
N PRO A 25 17.21 2.40 -1.85
CA PRO A 25 16.58 3.69 -1.64
C PRO A 25 16.57 4.61 -2.88
N SER A 26 17.28 4.25 -3.95
CA SER A 26 17.32 5.00 -5.20
C SER A 26 16.19 4.63 -6.17
N LEU A 27 15.52 3.50 -5.94
CA LEU A 27 14.45 3.02 -6.83
C LEU A 27 13.09 3.59 -6.42
N PRO A 28 12.22 3.90 -7.40
CA PRO A 28 10.82 4.22 -7.13
C PRO A 28 10.18 3.11 -6.31
N THR A 29 9.48 3.49 -5.25
CA THR A 29 8.88 2.57 -4.30
C THR A 29 7.37 2.77 -4.30
N ILE A 30 6.64 1.66 -4.32
CA ILE A 30 5.18 1.61 -4.29
C ILE A 30 4.76 0.80 -3.07
N VAL A 31 3.83 1.35 -2.30
CA VAL A 31 3.20 0.67 -1.16
C VAL A 31 1.74 0.40 -1.51
N GLU A 32 1.38 -0.85 -1.70
CA GLU A 32 -0.02 -1.23 -1.91
C GLU A 32 -0.63 -1.68 -0.60
N THR A 33 -1.84 -1.23 -0.29
CA THR A 33 -2.58 -1.65 0.91
C THR A 33 -3.98 -2.13 0.56
N ASP A 34 -4.41 -3.17 1.27
CA ASP A 34 -5.76 -3.72 1.18
C ASP A 34 -6.29 -3.97 2.59
N ALA A 35 -7.55 -3.57 2.81
CA ALA A 35 -8.25 -3.79 4.05
C ALA A 35 -9.44 -4.71 3.79
N SER A 36 -9.50 -5.81 4.53
CA SER A 36 -10.67 -6.68 4.58
C SER A 36 -11.45 -6.45 5.87
N TYR A 37 -12.61 -7.09 5.98
CA TYR A 37 -13.41 -7.07 7.21
C TYR A 37 -12.67 -7.59 8.45
N TYR A 38 -11.62 -8.40 8.29
CA TYR A 38 -10.98 -9.12 9.39
C TYR A 38 -9.47 -8.86 9.54
N ALA A 39 -8.83 -8.35 8.49
CA ALA A 39 -7.38 -8.23 8.41
C ALA A 39 -6.97 -7.15 7.42
N LEU A 40 -5.78 -6.60 7.67
CA LEU A 40 -5.07 -5.66 6.80
C LEU A 40 -3.93 -6.41 6.09
N GLY A 41 -3.64 -6.01 4.87
CA GLY A 41 -2.52 -6.47 4.08
C GLY A 41 -1.81 -5.30 3.42
N ALA A 42 -0.50 -5.41 3.29
CA ALA A 42 0.33 -4.44 2.61
C ALA A 42 1.45 -5.10 1.82
N VAL A 43 1.80 -4.53 0.67
CA VAL A 43 2.93 -4.94 -0.17
C VAL A 43 3.82 -3.73 -0.40
N LEU A 44 5.13 -3.91 -0.19
CA LEU A 44 6.15 -2.95 -0.56
C LEU A 44 6.84 -3.44 -1.83
N SER A 45 6.76 -2.68 -2.90
CA SER A 45 7.35 -2.98 -4.21
C SER A 45 8.34 -1.90 -4.63
N GLN A 46 9.35 -2.28 -5.39
CA GLN A 46 10.28 -1.37 -6.06
C GLN A 46 10.22 -1.56 -7.55
N VAL A 47 10.18 -0.45 -8.28
CA VAL A 47 10.12 -0.44 -9.74
C VAL A 47 11.54 -0.34 -10.29
N ASN A 48 11.88 -1.21 -11.22
CA ASN A 48 13.11 -1.15 -11.99
C ASN A 48 12.79 -1.36 -13.49
N ASP A 49 13.82 -1.45 -14.33
CA ASP A 49 13.66 -1.62 -15.79
C ASP A 49 12.87 -2.87 -16.21
N SER A 50 12.76 -3.87 -15.31
CA SER A 50 12.01 -5.11 -15.53
C SER A 50 10.58 -5.08 -14.97
N GLY A 51 10.16 -3.96 -14.37
CA GLY A 51 8.82 -3.75 -13.80
C GLY A 51 8.79 -3.74 -12.27
N ASP A 52 7.62 -4.05 -11.72
CA ASP A 52 7.34 -3.98 -10.28
C ASP A 52 7.83 -5.24 -9.56
N HIS A 53 8.76 -5.05 -8.62
CA HIS A 53 9.35 -6.13 -7.84
C HIS A 53 8.94 -6.01 -6.39
N PRO A 54 8.13 -6.94 -5.87
CA PRO A 54 7.78 -6.90 -4.47
C PRO A 54 8.98 -7.27 -3.58
N ILE A 55 9.29 -6.38 -2.64
CA ILE A 55 10.39 -6.49 -1.68
C ILE A 55 9.92 -7.06 -0.35
N ALA A 56 8.74 -6.64 0.12
CA ALA A 56 8.22 -7.07 1.41
C ALA A 56 6.70 -7.20 1.39
N PHE A 57 6.21 -8.12 2.22
CA PHE A 57 4.80 -8.38 2.44
C PHE A 57 4.53 -8.32 3.92
N ASP A 58 3.51 -7.57 4.34
CA ASP A 58 3.04 -7.62 5.71
C ASP A 58 1.52 -7.74 5.80
N SER A 59 1.05 -8.46 6.81
CA SER A 59 -0.39 -8.61 7.09
C SER A 59 -0.65 -8.68 8.58
N CYS A 60 -1.68 -7.97 9.07
CA CYS A 60 -2.12 -8.04 10.46
C CYS A 60 -3.62 -8.36 10.54
N LYS A 61 -4.02 -9.09 11.59
CA LYS A 61 -5.45 -9.26 11.92
C LYS A 61 -5.94 -8.04 12.68
N LEU A 62 -7.15 -7.58 12.35
CA LEU A 62 -7.78 -6.48 13.07
C LEU A 62 -8.15 -6.92 14.49
N LEU A 63 -7.95 -6.03 15.46
CA LEU A 63 -8.39 -6.21 16.83
C LEU A 63 -9.93 -6.10 16.93
N PRO A 64 -10.56 -6.66 17.97
CA PRO A 64 -12.02 -6.59 18.13
C PRO A 64 -12.59 -5.16 18.07
N ALA A 65 -11.84 -4.17 18.56
CA ALA A 65 -12.23 -2.77 18.45
C ALA A 65 -12.17 -2.25 17.00
N GLU A 66 -11.12 -2.62 16.26
CA GLU A 66 -10.88 -2.17 14.88
C GLU A 66 -11.82 -2.88 13.88
N LEU A 67 -12.35 -4.05 14.23
CA LEU A 67 -13.39 -4.73 13.44
C LEU A 67 -14.67 -3.90 13.33
N ASN A 68 -14.95 -3.01 14.30
CA ASN A 68 -16.13 -2.16 14.32
C ASN A 68 -15.96 -0.86 13.50
N TYR A 69 -14.77 -0.57 13.00
CA TYR A 69 -14.53 0.62 12.18
C TYR A 69 -15.24 0.54 10.84
N GLU A 70 -15.57 1.69 10.28
CA GLU A 70 -16.10 1.78 8.91
C GLU A 70 -15.04 1.35 7.90
N ILE A 71 -15.48 1.03 6.67
CA ILE A 71 -14.57 0.55 5.61
C ILE A 71 -13.49 1.62 5.34
N HIS A 72 -13.87 2.89 5.31
CA HIS A 72 -12.96 4.01 5.08
C HIS A 72 -11.87 4.13 6.16
N ASP A 73 -12.26 3.96 7.42
CA ASP A 73 -11.33 3.98 8.55
C ASP A 73 -10.39 2.77 8.54
N LYS A 74 -10.88 1.59 8.17
CA LYS A 74 -10.06 0.37 8.03
C LYS A 74 -9.02 0.52 6.92
N GLU A 75 -9.40 1.15 5.81
CA GLU A 75 -8.48 1.42 4.72
C GLU A 75 -7.38 2.41 5.14
N LEU A 76 -7.75 3.50 5.85
CA LEU A 76 -6.79 4.44 6.40
C LEU A 76 -5.87 3.79 7.44
N LEU A 77 -6.42 2.91 8.27
CA LEU A 77 -5.66 2.12 9.24
C LEU A 77 -4.65 1.21 8.54
N GLY A 78 -5.02 0.59 7.41
CA GLY A 78 -4.13 -0.19 6.55
C GLY A 78 -2.92 0.61 6.06
N ILE A 79 -3.16 1.82 5.55
CA ILE A 79 -2.11 2.74 5.11
C ILE A 79 -1.19 3.12 6.28
N PHE A 80 -1.78 3.58 7.38
CA PHE A 80 -1.01 3.98 8.56
C PHE A 80 -0.15 2.84 9.10
N TRP A 81 -0.71 1.63 9.13
CA TRP A 81 -0.03 0.44 9.61
C TRP A 81 1.16 0.07 8.70
N ALA A 82 0.99 0.09 7.38
CA ALA A 82 2.06 -0.17 6.42
C ALA A 82 3.20 0.87 6.52
N LEU A 83 2.85 2.16 6.60
CA LEU A 83 3.81 3.25 6.77
C LEU A 83 4.59 3.14 8.08
N LYS A 84 3.91 2.73 9.17
CA LYS A 84 4.54 2.50 10.47
C LYS A 84 5.49 1.31 10.42
N HIS A 85 5.11 0.23 9.75
CA HIS A 85 5.93 -0.98 9.64
C HIS A 85 7.20 -0.74 8.83
N TRP A 86 7.11 -0.09 7.67
CA TRP A 86 8.25 0.18 6.80
C TRP A 86 8.87 1.57 6.97
N ARG A 87 8.63 2.23 8.11
CA ARG A 87 9.08 3.60 8.37
C ARG A 87 10.58 3.79 8.10
N ALA A 88 11.43 2.86 8.54
CA ALA A 88 12.89 2.97 8.35
C ALA A 88 13.30 2.93 6.87
N SER A 89 12.71 2.03 6.10
CA SER A 89 12.98 1.92 4.65
C SER A 89 12.45 3.14 3.91
N LEU A 90 11.22 3.58 4.22
CA LEU A 90 10.57 4.70 3.55
C LEU A 90 11.23 6.06 3.89
N LEU A 91 11.78 6.23 5.09
CA LEU A 91 12.57 7.42 5.45
C LEU A 91 13.93 7.47 4.76
N SER A 92 14.45 6.32 4.32
CA SER A 92 15.74 6.24 3.61
C SER A 92 15.61 6.63 2.14
N LEU A 93 14.39 6.80 1.62
CA LEU A 93 14.14 7.22 0.24
C LEU A 93 14.48 8.70 0.05
N SER A 94 15.22 9.00 -1.01
CA SER A 94 15.45 10.38 -1.46
C SER A 94 14.27 10.93 -2.26
N ASN A 95 13.51 10.04 -2.91
CA ASN A 95 12.40 10.38 -3.78
C ASN A 95 11.04 10.14 -3.09
N PRO A 96 9.97 10.84 -3.53
CA PRO A 96 8.61 10.50 -3.14
C PRO A 96 8.28 9.05 -3.47
N PHE A 97 7.44 8.43 -2.65
CA PHE A 97 6.87 7.11 -2.94
C PHE A 97 5.35 7.19 -3.02
N GLU A 98 4.79 6.23 -3.72
CA GLU A 98 3.36 6.16 -4.01
C GLU A 98 2.70 5.12 -3.11
N VAL A 99 1.57 5.47 -2.53
CA VAL A 99 0.73 4.53 -1.79
C VAL A 99 -0.55 4.31 -2.59
N LEU A 100 -0.74 3.06 -3.02
CA LEU A 100 -1.92 2.60 -3.74
C LEU A 100 -2.88 1.87 -2.80
N LYS A 101 -4.18 2.04 -3.06
CA LYS A 101 -5.27 1.46 -2.28
C LYS A 101 -6.20 0.66 -3.19
N THR A 102 -6.45 -0.61 -2.87
CA THR A 102 -7.16 -1.52 -3.78
C THR A 102 -8.69 -1.61 -3.56
N THR A 103 -9.24 -0.96 -2.54
CA THR A 103 -10.64 -1.21 -2.11
C THR A 103 -11.70 -0.29 -2.76
N LEU A 104 -11.43 0.39 -3.89
CA LEU A 104 -12.43 1.21 -4.60
C LEU A 104 -13.19 0.50 -5.72
N LEU A 105 -13.69 -0.71 -5.46
CA LEU A 105 -14.65 -1.34 -6.37
C LEU A 105 -15.74 -2.03 -5.58
N PHE A 106 -16.58 -1.31 -4.84
CA PHE A 106 -17.99 -1.66 -4.70
C PHE A 106 -18.78 -0.43 -4.24
N SER A 107 -19.51 0.15 -5.20
CA SER A 107 -20.61 1.10 -5.07
C SER A 107 -20.29 2.57 -5.40
N ILE A 108 -20.96 3.02 -6.47
CA ILE A 108 -21.23 4.41 -6.91
C ILE A 108 -20.19 5.04 -7.87
N SER A 109 -20.35 4.75 -9.17
CA SER A 109 -20.32 5.65 -10.35
C SER A 109 -19.37 6.87 -10.44
N CYS A 110 -18.28 6.95 -9.68
CA CYS A 110 -17.26 7.97 -9.84
C CYS A 110 -15.91 7.38 -9.42
N LEU A 111 -15.10 6.98 -10.39
CA LEU A 111 -13.76 6.43 -10.17
C LEU A 111 -12.81 7.57 -9.76
N ALA A 112 -12.84 7.93 -8.48
CA ALA A 112 -11.81 8.74 -7.87
C ALA A 112 -10.69 7.82 -7.38
N GLU A 113 -9.63 7.66 -8.16
CA GLU A 113 -8.42 6.99 -7.69
C GLU A 113 -7.70 7.94 -6.72
N PHE A 114 -7.66 7.57 -5.44
CA PHE A 114 -6.86 8.27 -4.45
C PHE A 114 -5.40 7.79 -4.58
N LEU A 115 -4.57 8.58 -5.26
CA LEU A 115 -3.12 8.40 -5.23
C LEU A 115 -2.56 9.22 -4.09
N LEU A 116 -2.06 8.54 -3.06
CA LEU A 116 -1.37 9.17 -1.95
C LEU A 116 0.13 9.23 -2.30
N VAL A 117 0.62 10.44 -2.53
CA VAL A 117 2.06 10.68 -2.73
C VAL A 117 2.65 11.12 -1.40
N VAL A 118 3.57 10.32 -0.85
CA VAL A 118 4.19 10.60 0.43
C VAL A 118 5.62 11.08 0.21
N ARG A 119 5.97 12.22 0.81
CA ARG A 119 7.32 12.80 0.75
C ARG A 119 7.97 12.84 2.13
N PRO A 120 9.18 12.32 2.32
CA PRO A 120 9.94 12.61 3.54
C PRO A 120 10.32 14.11 3.55
N ILE A 121 9.93 14.83 4.60
CA ILE A 121 10.29 16.27 4.81
C ILE A 121 11.50 16.38 5.76
N GLY A 122 11.75 15.37 6.58
CA GLY A 122 12.83 15.38 7.56
C GLY A 122 12.93 14.07 8.33
N PRO A 123 13.77 14.00 9.36
CA PRO A 123 14.11 12.74 10.05
C PRO A 123 12.90 12.07 10.72
N ASN A 124 11.84 12.82 11.00
CA ASN A 124 10.66 12.32 11.71
C ASN A 124 9.31 12.55 11.01
N SER A 125 9.29 13.22 9.86
CA SER A 125 8.07 13.80 9.29
C SER A 125 7.87 13.43 7.83
N PHE A 126 6.64 13.05 7.48
CA PHE A 126 6.18 12.84 6.11
C PHE A 126 5.15 13.92 5.72
N LEU A 127 5.25 14.42 4.49
CA LEU A 127 4.18 15.17 3.83
C LEU A 127 3.33 14.18 3.06
N ILE A 128 2.03 14.17 3.32
CA ILE A 128 1.07 13.36 2.56
C ILE A 128 0.35 14.31 1.62
N PHE A 129 0.58 14.17 0.31
CA PHE A 129 -0.19 14.82 -0.73
C PHE A 129 -1.30 13.87 -1.17
N ILE A 130 -2.55 14.29 -1.00
CA ILE A 130 -3.71 13.56 -1.50
C ILE A 130 -4.01 14.13 -2.88
N SER A 131 -3.64 13.40 -3.93
CA SER A 131 -4.03 13.76 -5.30
C SER A 131 -5.31 13.01 -5.66
N LEU A 132 -6.38 13.77 -5.90
CA LEU A 132 -7.63 13.23 -6.41
C LEU A 132 -7.59 13.29 -7.94
N SER A 133 -7.29 12.19 -8.60
CA SER A 133 -7.43 12.08 -10.06
C SER A 133 -8.85 11.61 -10.38
N LEU A 134 -9.69 12.53 -10.82
CA LEU A 134 -11.01 12.22 -11.38
C LEU A 134 -10.80 11.70 -12.81
N THR A 135 -10.85 10.38 -13.02
CA THR A 135 -10.99 9.86 -14.37
C THR A 135 -12.44 10.05 -14.81
N ALA A 136 -12.68 11.12 -15.57
CA ALA A 136 -13.95 11.32 -16.24
C ALA A 136 -14.11 10.20 -17.29
N GLN A 137 -15.01 9.24 -17.04
CA GLN A 137 -15.48 8.36 -18.12
C GLN A 137 -16.29 9.22 -19.09
N ALA A 138 -15.72 9.47 -20.26
CA ALA A 138 -16.47 10.01 -21.38
C ALA A 138 -17.43 8.93 -21.90
N GLY A 139 -18.73 9.26 -21.86
CA GLY A 139 -19.81 8.80 -22.77
C GLY A 139 -19.95 7.31 -23.05
#